data_AF-A0A934VAT1-F1
#
_entry.id   AF-A0A934VAT1-F1
#
_cell.length_a   1.000
_cell.length_b   1.000
_cell.length_c   1.000
_cell.angle_alpha   90.00
_cell.angle_beta   90.00
_cell.angle_gamma   90.00
#
_symmetry.space_group_name_H-M   'P 1'
#
loop_
_entity.id
_entity.type
_entity.pdbx_description
1 polymer ?
#
loop_
_entity_poly.entity_id
_entity_poly.type
_entity_poly.pdbx_seq_one_letter_code
_entity_poly.pdbx_strand_id
1 'polypeptide(L)'
;MSTPIPQLTLELALIRWSVMCKTWGELAAGHAPHLPAFLAGWMCRQIGASMPAELGQFRDSFRVGWREADQQIEIASRNLHE
;
A
#
# COMPACT_ATOMS: atom_id res chain seq x y z
N MET A 1 16.96 -6.85 17.73
CA MET A 1 15.58 -6.61 18.19
C MET A 1 14.82 -6.03 17.01
N SER A 2 13.81 -6.72 16.51
CA SER A 2 12.99 -6.24 15.38
C SER A 2 12.10 -5.11 15.88
N THR A 3 12.22 -3.91 15.33
CA THR A 3 11.29 -2.81 15.62
C THR A 3 9.88 -3.25 15.20
N PRO A 4 8.87 -3.13 16.08
CA PRO A 4 7.51 -3.46 15.70
C PRO A 4 7.05 -2.55 14.56
N ILE A 5 6.44 -3.14 13.52
CA ILE A 5 5.87 -2.38 12.40
C ILE A 5 4.70 -1.56 12.95
N PRO A 6 4.65 -0.23 12.74
CA PRO A 6 3.51 0.59 13.11
C PRO A 6 2.23 0.05 12.48
N GLN A 7 1.17 -0.07 13.30
CA GLN A 7 -0.11 -0.56 12.83
C GLN A 7 -0.80 0.50 11.98
N LEU A 8 -0.98 0.21 10.69
CA LEU A 8 -1.73 1.06 9.77
C LEU A 8 -3.23 0.69 9.80
N THR A 9 -4.10 1.67 9.59
CA THR A 9 -5.56 1.47 9.60
C THR A 9 -6.11 1.20 8.19
N LEU A 10 -7.25 0.51 8.12
CA LEU A 10 -8.00 0.33 6.86
C LEU A 10 -8.44 1.68 6.28
N GLU A 11 -8.88 2.61 7.13
CA GLU A 11 -9.27 3.96 6.70
C GLU A 11 -8.12 4.68 5.98
N LEU A 12 -6.91 4.61 6.53
CA LEU A 12 -5.73 5.17 5.88
C LEU A 12 -5.46 4.50 4.53
N ALA A 13 -5.58 3.18 4.43
CA ALA A 13 -5.44 2.46 3.17
C ALA A 13 -6.45 2.93 2.12
N LEU A 14 -7.71 3.13 2.50
CA LEU A 14 -8.77 3.63 1.60
C LEU A 14 -8.52 5.08 1.15
N ILE A 15 -8.04 5.94 2.05
CA ILE A 15 -7.64 7.31 1.72
C ILE A 15 -6.49 7.30 0.72
N ARG A 16 -5.43 6.50 0.96
CA ARG A 16 -4.28 6.39 0.05
C ARG A 16 -4.68 5.84 -1.31
N TRP A 17 -5.54 4.82 -1.34
CA TRP A 17 -6.10 4.32 -2.59
C TRP A 17 -6.86 5.40 -3.36
N SER A 18 -7.71 6.18 -2.68
CA SER A 18 -8.50 7.25 -3.30
C SER A 18 -7.60 8.35 -3.90
N VAL A 19 -6.51 8.71 -3.20
CA VAL A 19 -5.50 9.65 -3.71
C VAL A 19 -4.81 9.08 -4.95
N MET A 20 -4.43 7.79 -4.93
CA MET A 20 -3.82 7.13 -6.08
C MET A 20 -4.75 7.06 -7.29
N CYS A 21 -6.04 6.78 -7.10
CA CYS A 21 -7.03 6.81 -8.17
C CYS A 21 -7.09 8.18 -8.86
N LYS A 22 -6.97 9.28 -8.10
CA LYS A 22 -6.91 10.63 -8.66
C LYS A 22 -5.64 10.84 -9.51
N THR A 23 -4.48 10.50 -8.96
CA THR A 23 -3.19 10.64 -9.67
C THR A 23 -3.11 9.76 -10.91
N TRP A 24 -3.69 8.56 -10.88
CA TRP A 24 -3.70 7.65 -12.02
C TRP A 24 -4.76 7.99 -13.06
N GLY A 25 -5.87 8.62 -12.66
CA GLY A 25 -6.82 9.20 -13.61
C GLY A 25 -6.14 10.21 -14.56
N GLU A 26 -5.10 10.89 -14.10
CA GLU A 26 -4.33 11.87 -14.88
C GLU A 26 -3.25 11.22 -15.77
N LEU A 27 -2.76 10.02 -15.44
CA LEU A 27 -1.56 9.41 -16.05
C LEU A 27 -1.82 8.13 -16.86
N ALA A 28 -2.85 7.35 -16.50
CA ALA A 28 -3.01 5.96 -16.94
C ALA A 28 -4.30 5.71 -17.75
N ALA A 29 -4.72 6.68 -18.57
CA ALA A 29 -5.90 6.59 -19.44
C ALA A 29 -7.19 6.12 -18.72
N GLY A 30 -7.32 6.41 -17.42
CA GLY A 30 -8.50 6.08 -16.61
C GLY A 30 -8.48 4.71 -15.92
N HIS A 31 -7.39 3.94 -16.00
CA HIS A 31 -7.30 2.68 -15.24
C HIS A 31 -6.86 2.93 -13.80
N ALA A 32 -7.80 2.92 -12.86
CA ALA A 32 -7.52 2.98 -11.43
C ALA A 32 -6.96 1.65 -10.89
N PRO A 33 -6.13 1.66 -9.83
CA PRO A 33 -5.72 0.43 -9.16
C PRO A 33 -6.95 -0.34 -8.66
N HIS A 34 -6.99 -1.65 -8.90
CA HIS A 34 -8.06 -2.50 -8.38
C HIS A 34 -7.99 -2.52 -6.85
N LEU A 35 -9.05 -2.04 -6.19
CA LEU A 35 -9.11 -1.93 -4.73
C LEU A 35 -8.77 -3.24 -4.00
N PRO A 36 -9.31 -4.42 -4.37
CA PRO A 36 -8.97 -5.66 -3.67
C PRO A 36 -7.48 -6.02 -3.75
N ALA A 37 -6.88 -5.84 -4.92
CA ALA A 37 -5.46 -6.11 -5.14
C ALA A 37 -4.57 -5.12 -4.39
N PHE A 38 -4.94 -3.84 -4.39
CA PHE A 38 -4.29 -2.80 -3.59
C PHE A 38 -4.31 -3.15 -2.10
N LEU A 39 -5.48 -3.47 -1.54
CA LEU A 39 -5.62 -3.81 -0.13
C LEU A 39 -4.84 -5.07 0.23
N ALA A 40 -4.80 -6.07 -0.66
CA ALA A 40 -3.96 -7.26 -0.45
C ALA A 40 -2.47 -6.89 -0.32
N GLY A 41 -1.95 -6.04 -1.22
CA GLY A 41 -0.56 -5.57 -1.15
C GLY A 41 -0.26 -4.80 0.13
N TRP A 42 -1.18 -3.91 0.54
CA TRP A 42 -1.08 -3.15 1.78
C TRP A 42 -1.01 -4.06 3.01
N MET A 43 -1.96 -4.99 3.12
CA MET A 43 -2.08 -5.87 4.28
C MET A 43 -0.92 -6.86 4.36
N CYS A 44 -0.49 -7.44 3.23
CA CYS A 44 0.69 -8.29 3.18
C CYS A 44 1.93 -7.55 3.68
N ARG A 45 2.11 -6.28 3.28
CA ARG A 45 3.25 -5.50 3.75
C ARG A 45 3.18 -5.20 5.25
N GLN A 46 2.00 -4.88 5.76
CA GLN A 46 1.75 -4.56 7.17
C GLN A 46 2.06 -5.74 8.10
N ILE A 47 1.74 -6.98 7.68
CA ILE A 47 2.06 -8.18 8.46
C ILE A 47 3.52 -8.63 8.31
N GLY A 48 4.35 -7.89 7.57
CA GLY A 48 5.75 -8.23 7.33
C GLY A 48 5.96 -9.46 6.43
N ALA A 49 4.98 -9.79 5.58
CA ALA A 49 5.14 -10.85 4.60
C ALA A 49 6.25 -10.50 3.59
N SER A 50 6.78 -11.51 2.90
CA SER A 50 7.64 -11.33 1.73
C SER A 50 6.81 -11.04 0.47
N MET A 51 7.36 -10.25 -0.47
CA MET A 51 6.71 -9.97 -1.75
C MET A 51 6.45 -11.29 -2.50
N PRO A 52 5.20 -11.59 -2.90
CA PRO A 52 4.90 -12.77 -3.69
C PRO A 52 5.57 -12.71 -5.07
N ALA A 53 6.09 -13.84 -5.54
CA ALA A 53 6.70 -13.93 -6.88
C ALA A 53 5.63 -13.85 -8.00
N GLU A 54 4.47 -14.47 -7.78
CA GLU A 54 3.39 -14.58 -8.76
C GLU A 54 2.18 -13.75 -8.33
N LEU A 55 1.90 -12.66 -9.07
CA LEU A 55 0.76 -11.76 -8.82
C LEU A 55 -0.22 -11.68 -10.00
N GLY A 56 0.13 -12.31 -11.13
CA GLY A 56 -0.69 -12.33 -12.35
C GLY A 56 -1.15 -10.95 -12.81
N GLN A 57 -2.40 -10.87 -13.25
CA GLN A 57 -3.02 -9.62 -13.75
C GLN A 57 -3.13 -8.50 -12.70
N PHE A 58 -3.04 -8.83 -11.40
CA PHE A 58 -3.21 -7.86 -10.31
C PHE A 58 -1.88 -7.26 -9.83
N ARG A 59 -0.76 -7.63 -10.47
CA ARG A 59 0.60 -7.26 -10.07
C ARG A 59 0.76 -5.78 -9.80
N ASP A 60 0.28 -4.92 -10.70
CA ASP A 60 0.56 -3.49 -10.60
C ASP A 60 -0.26 -2.86 -9.47
N SER A 61 -1.53 -3.24 -9.31
CA SER A 61 -2.38 -2.78 -8.20
C SER A 61 -1.84 -3.26 -6.84
N PHE A 62 -1.39 -4.51 -6.77
CA PHE A 62 -0.77 -5.07 -5.56
C PHE A 62 0.52 -4.34 -5.17
N ARG A 63 1.41 -4.12 -6.13
CA ARG A 63 2.68 -3.41 -5.89
C ARG A 63 2.47 -1.96 -5.46
N VAL A 64 1.42 -1.30 -5.98
CA VAL A 64 1.04 0.03 -5.52
C VAL A 64 0.60 -0.02 -4.05
N GLY A 65 -0.30 -0.93 -3.67
CA GLY A 65 -0.72 -1.09 -2.28
C GLY A 65 0.44 -1.37 -1.33
N TRP A 66 1.36 -2.25 -1.74
CA TRP A 66 2.59 -2.55 -0.98
C TRP A 66 3.45 -1.31 -0.76
N ARG A 67 3.72 -0.55 -1.83
CA ARG A 67 4.55 0.66 -1.77
C ARG A 67 3.93 1.73 -0.89
N GLU A 68 2.62 1.94 -1.00
CA GLU A 68 1.91 2.91 -0.15
C GLU A 68 2.00 2.52 1.33
N ALA A 69 1.85 1.23 1.65
CA ALA A 69 2.04 0.75 3.03
C ALA A 69 3.48 0.97 3.52
N ASP A 70 4.50 0.71 2.70
CA ASP A 70 5.91 0.98 3.03
C ASP A 70 6.13 2.45 3.41
N GLN A 71 5.61 3.38 2.60
CA GLN A 71 5.72 4.81 2.86
C GLN A 71 5.02 5.23 4.16
N GLN A 72 3.83 4.68 4.43
CA GLN A 72 3.11 5.00 5.66
C GLN A 72 3.77 4.39 6.90
N ILE A 73 4.36 3.19 6.79
CA ILE A 73 5.18 2.60 7.85
C ILE A 73 6.37 3.51 8.15
N GLU A 74 7.05 4.03 7.13
CA GLU A 74 8.18 4.94 7.31
C GLU A 74 7.76 6.24 8.01
N ILE A 75 6.65 6.86 7.58
CA ILE A 75 6.11 8.08 8.19
C ILE A 75 5.73 7.83 9.66
N ALA A 76 4.97 6.76 9.93
CA ALA A 76 4.56 6.41 11.29
C ALA A 76 5.76 6.09 12.18
N SER A 77 6.82 5.50 11.62
CA SER A 77 8.06 5.21 12.35
C SER A 77 8.79 6.49 12.75
N ARG A 78 8.77 7.54 11.92
CA ARG A 78 9.39 8.84 12.27
C ARG A 78 8.65 9.51 13.43
N ASN A 79 7.32 9.49 13.42
CA ASN A 79 6.48 10.09 14.47
C ASN A 79 6.61 9.38 15.83
N LEU A 80 7.11 8.15 15.89
CA LEU A 80 7.37 7.45 17.15
C LEU A 80 8.66 7.88 17.85
N HIS A 81 9.53 8.63 17.15
CA HIS A 81 10.84 9.08 17.65
C HIS A 81 10.88 10.58 17.93
N GLU A 82 9.76 11.29 17.77
CA GLU A 82 9.53 12.67 18.19
C GLU A 82 8.81 12.70 19.55
#